data_AF-A0A967G7B1-F1
#
_entry.id   AF-A0A967G7B1-F1
#
_cell.length_a   1.000
_cell.length_b   1.000
_cell.length_c   1.000
_cell.angle_alpha   90.00
_cell.angle_beta   90.00
_cell.angle_gamma   90.00
#
_symmetry.space_group_name_H-M   'P 1'
#
loop_
_entity.id
_entity.type
_entity.pdbx_description
1 polymer ?
#
loop_
_entity_poly.entity_id
_entity_poly.type
_entity_poly.pdbx_seq_one_letter_code
_entity_poly.pdbx_strand_id
1 'polypeptide(L)'
;MQKLRLSDWAHIAEITASIVVVASLVYVGFEVNQNTKTLQNESHMNVISLLNDQQMALTTDESLYQVFITAEEAPFDLSNEDWLKFVQFIYPRIGVWEYLYIAKEEGTINDHVWYGFEPYFLSIICKPGYLRWWDEYGTSNAPQFIAYVESQVLPMCSES
;
A
#
# COMPACT_ATOMS: atom_id res chain seq x y z
N MET A 1 -38.53 -2.92 -57.10
CA MET A 1 -37.95 -2.46 -55.82
C MET A 1 -39.00 -2.57 -54.74
N GLN A 2 -38.95 -3.62 -53.90
CA GLN A 2 -39.85 -3.78 -52.76
C GLN A 2 -39.62 -2.63 -51.77
N LYS A 3 -40.67 -1.87 -51.43
CA LYS A 3 -40.59 -0.80 -50.43
C LYS A 3 -40.55 -1.46 -49.04
N LEU A 4 -39.45 -1.27 -48.32
CA LEU A 4 -39.34 -1.64 -46.92
C LEU A 4 -40.43 -0.92 -46.11
N ARG A 5 -41.11 -1.65 -45.22
CA ARG A 5 -42.11 -1.08 -44.32
C ARG A 5 -41.41 -0.38 -43.17
N LEU A 6 -42.07 0.58 -42.52
CA LEU A 6 -41.55 1.26 -41.32
C LEU A 6 -41.12 0.27 -40.22
N SER A 7 -41.81 -0.88 -40.12
CA SER A 7 -41.43 -1.97 -39.23
C SER A 7 -40.05 -2.54 -39.51
N ASP A 8 -39.67 -2.67 -40.79
CA ASP A 8 -38.39 -3.28 -41.18
C ASP A 8 -37.22 -2.35 -40.80
N TRP A 9 -37.42 -1.02 -40.97
CA TRP A 9 -36.47 -0.01 -40.51
C TRP A 9 -36.34 0.05 -38.98
N ALA A 10 -37.45 -0.10 -38.26
CA ALA A 10 -37.44 -0.14 -36.80
C ALA A 10 -36.64 -1.34 -36.28
N HIS A 11 -36.83 -2.53 -36.85
CA HIS A 11 -36.07 -3.73 -36.48
C HIS A 11 -34.58 -3.59 -36.78
N ILE A 12 -34.20 -2.99 -37.92
CA ILE A 12 -32.78 -2.72 -38.23
C ILE A 12 -32.18 -1.76 -37.20
N ALA A 13 -32.90 -0.69 -36.84
CA ALA A 13 -32.44 0.28 -35.85
C ALA A 13 -32.28 -0.36 -34.46
N GLU A 14 -33.22 -1.22 -34.06
CA GLU A 14 -33.19 -1.92 -32.77
C GLU A 14 -32.02 -2.91 -32.65
N ILE A 15 -31.78 -3.69 -33.71
CA ILE A 15 -30.62 -4.61 -33.77
C ILE A 15 -29.32 -3.81 -33.73
N THR A 16 -29.24 -2.72 -34.50
CA THR A 16 -28.04 -1.87 -34.52
C THR A 16 -27.79 -1.21 -33.18
N ALA A 17 -28.82 -0.67 -32.53
CA ALA A 17 -28.72 -0.08 -31.20
C ALA A 17 -28.25 -1.12 -30.17
N SER A 18 -28.78 -2.34 -30.23
CA SER A 18 -28.37 -3.44 -29.34
C SER A 18 -26.89 -3.80 -29.54
N ILE A 19 -26.42 -3.88 -30.79
CA ILE A 19 -25.01 -4.15 -31.11
C ILE A 19 -24.12 -3.03 -30.56
N VAL A 20 -24.49 -1.77 -30.75
CA VAL A 20 -23.74 -0.62 -30.23
C VAL A 20 -23.67 -0.64 -28.70
N VAL A 21 -24.76 -0.98 -28.02
CA VAL A 21 -24.76 -1.11 -26.54
C VAL A 21 -23.80 -2.21 -26.09
N VAL A 22 -23.82 -3.39 -26.73
CA VAL A 22 -22.90 -4.49 -26.39
C VAL A 22 -21.45 -4.08 -26.64
N ALA A 23 -21.15 -3.45 -27.78
CA ALA A 23 -19.81 -2.97 -28.09
C ALA A 23 -19.32 -1.93 -27.07
N SER A 24 -20.19 -1.01 -26.66
CA SER A 24 -19.90 -0.02 -25.61
C SER A 24 -19.59 -0.67 -24.27
N LEU A 25 -20.35 -1.70 -23.87
CA LEU A 25 -20.08 -2.43 -22.62
C LEU A 25 -18.72 -3.14 -22.64
N VAL A 26 -18.34 -3.75 -23.77
CA VAL A 26 -17.02 -4.36 -23.94
C VAL A 26 -15.91 -3.31 -23.83
N TYR A 27 -16.09 -2.16 -24.48
CA TYR A 27 -15.14 -1.06 -24.39
C TYR A 27 -14.98 -0.55 -22.95
N VAL A 28 -16.09 -0.31 -22.24
CA VAL A 28 -16.07 0.11 -20.83
C VAL A 28 -15.38 -0.93 -19.95
N GLY A 29 -15.64 -2.22 -20.15
CA GLY A 29 -14.96 -3.29 -19.40
C GLY A 29 -13.44 -3.27 -19.61
N PHE A 30 -13.00 -3.02 -20.84
CA PHE A 30 -11.58 -2.87 -21.16
C PHE A 30 -10.97 -1.60 -20.54
N GLU A 31 -11.67 -0.47 -20.64
CA GLU A 31 -11.25 0.82 -20.08
C GLU A 31 -11.12 0.75 -18.55
N VAL A 32 -12.09 0.15 -17.86
CA VAL A 32 -12.05 -0.05 -16.40
C VAL A 32 -10.82 -0.88 -16.02
N ASN A 33 -10.55 -1.97 -16.73
CA ASN A 33 -9.39 -2.82 -16.44
C ASN A 33 -8.05 -2.09 -16.69
N GLN A 34 -7.96 -1.25 -17.72
CA GLN A 34 -6.77 -0.42 -17.94
C GLN A 34 -6.58 0.62 -16.84
N ASN A 35 -7.66 1.32 -16.46
CA ASN A 35 -7.62 2.31 -15.39
C ASN A 35 -7.22 1.69 -14.05
N THR A 36 -7.73 0.49 -13.73
CA THR A 36 -7.33 -0.25 -12.52
C THR A 36 -5.82 -0.52 -12.49
N LYS A 37 -5.24 -1.00 -13.61
CA LYS A 37 -3.80 -1.27 -13.70
C LYS A 37 -2.96 0.01 -13.54
N THR A 38 -3.40 1.11 -14.13
CA THR A 38 -2.72 2.41 -13.99
C THR A 38 -2.72 2.87 -12.54
N LEU A 39 -3.89 2.84 -11.87
CA LEU A 39 -4.01 3.21 -10.46
C LEU A 39 -3.14 2.34 -9.55
N GLN A 40 -3.10 1.02 -9.78
CA GLN A 40 -2.22 0.11 -9.03
C GLN A 40 -0.74 0.46 -9.18
N ASN A 41 -0.29 0.78 -10.40
CA ASN A 41 1.09 1.20 -10.65
C ASN A 41 1.40 2.55 -10.00
N GLU A 42 0.48 3.50 -10.03
CA GLU A 42 0.63 4.79 -9.36
C GLU A 42 0.76 4.62 -7.85
N SER A 43 -0.10 3.80 -7.22
CA SER A 43 0.00 3.46 -5.79
C SER A 43 1.36 2.83 -5.45
N HIS A 44 1.84 1.90 -6.28
CA HIS A 44 3.15 1.29 -6.08
C HIS A 44 4.29 2.33 -6.15
N MET A 45 4.25 3.21 -7.14
CA MET A 45 5.25 4.28 -7.27
C MET A 45 5.19 5.28 -6.12
N ASN A 46 4.00 5.57 -5.58
CA ASN A 46 3.84 6.44 -4.41
C ASN A 46 4.48 5.82 -3.16
N VAL A 47 4.32 4.51 -2.95
CA VAL A 47 4.99 3.78 -1.86
C VAL A 47 6.51 3.90 -1.99
N ILE A 48 7.06 3.65 -3.19
CA ILE A 48 8.49 3.80 -3.46
C ILE A 48 8.95 5.23 -3.19
N SER A 49 8.19 6.23 -3.66
CA SER A 49 8.53 7.64 -3.46
C SER A 49 8.64 7.99 -1.98
N LEU A 50 7.67 7.57 -1.16
CA LEU A 50 7.66 7.86 0.27
C LEU A 50 8.88 7.24 0.98
N LEU A 51 9.22 5.99 0.66
CA LEU A 51 10.39 5.33 1.21
C LEU A 51 11.70 5.98 0.75
N ASN A 52 11.77 6.42 -0.52
CA ASN A 52 12.92 7.17 -1.04
C ASN A 52 13.08 8.53 -0.36
N ASP A 53 11.99 9.25 -0.09
CA ASP A 53 12.04 10.54 0.61
C ASP A 53 12.56 10.37 2.04
N GLN A 54 12.12 9.31 2.74
CA GLN A 54 12.66 8.96 4.05
C GLN A 54 14.15 8.61 3.98
N GLN A 55 14.56 7.82 2.98
CA GLN A 55 15.95 7.46 2.80
C GLN A 55 16.81 8.70 2.51
N MET A 56 16.31 9.61 1.67
CA MET A 56 16.98 10.86 1.34
C MET A 56 17.19 11.69 2.61
N ALA A 57 16.15 11.87 3.43
CA ALA A 57 16.24 12.60 4.69
C ALA A 57 17.36 12.05 5.61
N LEU A 58 17.47 10.72 5.73
CA LEU A 58 18.57 10.08 6.49
C LEU A 58 19.95 10.34 5.88
N THR A 59 20.06 10.37 4.55
CA THR A 59 21.36 10.60 3.88
C THR A 59 21.79 12.06 3.90
N THR A 60 20.87 13.01 4.05
CA THR A 60 21.15 14.45 4.00
C THR A 60 21.26 15.11 5.37
N ASP A 61 20.77 14.46 6.42
CA ASP A 61 20.78 14.98 7.80
C ASP A 61 21.50 14.00 8.73
N GLU A 62 22.76 14.31 9.06
CA GLU A 62 23.61 13.50 9.94
C GLU A 62 23.04 13.41 11.37
N SER A 63 22.41 14.47 11.86
CA SER A 63 21.79 14.50 13.18
C SER A 63 20.60 13.54 13.23
N LEU A 64 19.74 13.58 12.21
CA LEU A 64 18.62 12.64 12.10
C LEU A 64 19.11 11.19 11.95
N TYR A 65 20.15 10.96 11.14
CA TYR A 65 20.74 9.64 10.97
C TYR A 65 21.27 9.05 12.28
N GLN A 66 21.96 9.86 13.09
CA GLN A 66 22.47 9.41 14.39
C GLN A 66 21.34 9.06 15.36
N VAL A 67 20.27 9.87 15.41
CA VAL A 67 19.07 9.56 16.19
C VAL A 67 18.44 8.27 15.70
N PHE A 68 18.31 8.08 14.38
CA PHE A 68 17.70 6.91 13.77
C PHE A 68 18.45 5.62 14.10
N ILE A 69 19.77 5.56 13.93
CA ILE A 69 20.58 4.37 14.27
C ILE A 69 20.48 4.07 15.77
N THR A 70 20.61 5.10 16.61
CA THR A 70 20.57 4.92 18.07
C THR A 70 19.20 4.42 18.50
N ALA A 71 18.12 4.93 17.91
CA ALA A 71 16.76 4.48 18.19
C ALA A 71 16.56 3.01 17.80
N GLU A 72 17.07 2.61 16.62
CA GLU A 72 16.92 1.24 16.13
C GLU A 72 17.55 0.22 17.09
N GLU A 73 18.74 0.49 17.61
CA GLU A 73 19.53 -0.47 18.41
C GLU A 73 19.38 -0.29 19.93
N ALA A 74 19.30 0.95 20.41
CA ALA A 74 19.32 1.33 21.82
C ALA A 74 18.32 2.47 22.13
N PRO A 75 17.00 2.25 21.93
CA PRO A 75 16.00 3.32 22.02
C PRO A 75 15.88 3.96 23.40
N PHE A 76 16.33 3.28 24.46
CA PHE A 76 16.30 3.78 25.84
C PHE A 76 17.48 4.70 26.19
N ASP A 77 18.49 4.78 25.32
CA ASP A 77 19.62 5.71 25.48
C ASP A 77 19.28 7.11 24.93
N LEU A 78 18.18 7.23 24.17
CA LEU A 78 17.74 8.50 23.60
C LEU A 78 17.07 9.41 24.62
N SER A 79 17.24 10.71 24.41
CA SER A 79 16.40 11.72 25.06
C SER A 79 14.93 11.54 24.62
N ASN A 80 13.99 12.02 25.43
CA ASN A 80 12.57 12.03 25.04
C ASN A 80 12.33 12.79 23.73
N GLU A 81 13.10 13.85 23.47
CA GLU A 81 12.99 14.64 22.24
C GLU A 81 13.44 13.81 21.03
N ASP A 82 14.57 13.12 21.14
CA ASP A 82 15.12 12.32 20.04
C ASP A 82 14.30 11.04 19.80
N TRP A 83 13.74 10.46 20.86
CA TRP A 83 12.75 9.39 20.72
C TRP A 83 11.54 9.88 19.93
N LEU A 84 10.98 11.05 20.26
CA LEU A 84 9.86 11.61 19.51
C LEU A 84 10.22 11.92 18.06
N LYS A 85 11.45 12.39 17.77
CA LYS A 85 11.92 12.55 16.39
C LYS A 85 11.90 11.23 15.64
N PHE A 86 12.40 10.15 16.25
CA PHE A 86 12.33 8.81 15.65
C PHE A 86 10.89 8.35 15.42
N VAL A 87 10.03 8.47 16.44
CA VAL A 87 8.59 8.11 16.35
C VAL A 87 7.92 8.81 15.17
N GLN A 88 8.10 10.12 15.03
CA GLN A 88 7.53 10.90 13.93
C GLN A 88 8.12 10.48 12.58
N PHE A 89 9.41 10.17 12.54
CA PHE A 89 10.09 9.74 11.33
C PHE A 89 9.59 8.38 10.84
N ILE A 90 9.39 7.40 11.72
CA ILE A 90 8.97 6.04 11.32
C ILE A 90 7.45 5.87 11.19
N TYR A 91 6.64 6.79 11.72
CA TYR A 91 5.18 6.72 11.62
C TYR A 91 4.66 6.50 10.18
N PRO A 92 5.05 7.31 9.17
CA PRO A 92 4.60 7.07 7.80
C PRO A 92 5.16 5.77 7.19
N ARG A 93 6.30 5.26 7.69
CA ARG A 93 6.87 3.97 7.26
C ARG A 93 5.96 2.82 7.69
N ILE A 94 5.48 2.83 8.93
CA ILE A 94 4.51 1.82 9.42
C ILE A 94 3.18 1.98 8.68
N GLY A 95 2.73 3.20 8.41
CA GLY A 95 1.54 3.45 7.60
C GLY A 95 1.62 2.85 6.19
N VAL A 96 2.80 2.86 5.55
CA VAL A 96 3.01 2.15 4.27
C VAL A 96 2.86 0.64 4.44
N TRP A 97 3.38 0.06 5.51
CA TRP A 97 3.26 -1.37 5.76
C TRP A 97 1.80 -1.79 5.97
N GLU A 98 1.07 -1.04 6.78
CA GLU A 98 -0.36 -1.21 7.00
C GLU A 98 -1.13 -1.12 5.68
N TYR A 99 -0.86 -0.08 4.87
CA TYR A 99 -1.49 0.09 3.57
C TYR A 99 -1.26 -1.12 2.67
N LEU A 100 -0.02 -1.61 2.56
CA LEU A 100 0.31 -2.77 1.75
C LEU A 100 -0.40 -4.04 2.24
N TYR A 101 -0.52 -4.22 3.56
CA TYR A 101 -1.22 -5.36 4.14
C TYR A 101 -2.71 -5.32 3.81
N ILE A 102 -3.37 -4.19 4.04
CA ILE A 102 -4.80 -4.02 3.73
C ILE A 102 -5.04 -4.20 2.23
N ALA A 103 -4.20 -3.59 1.39
CA ALA A 103 -4.33 -3.70 -0.05
C ALA A 103 -4.17 -5.14 -0.56
N LYS A 104 -3.31 -5.94 0.07
CA LYS A 104 -3.17 -7.38 -0.20
C LYS A 104 -4.43 -8.13 0.20
N GLU A 105 -4.93 -7.92 1.42
CA GLU A 105 -6.14 -8.60 1.93
C GLU A 105 -7.38 -8.28 1.09
N GLU A 106 -7.46 -7.06 0.55
CA GLU A 106 -8.54 -6.63 -0.35
C GLU A 106 -8.32 -7.06 -1.82
N GLY A 107 -7.17 -7.65 -2.15
CA GLY A 107 -6.81 -8.04 -3.52
C GLY A 107 -6.62 -6.86 -4.48
N THR A 108 -6.35 -5.65 -3.94
CA THR A 108 -6.16 -4.43 -4.73
C THR A 108 -4.72 -4.26 -5.21
N ILE A 109 -3.78 -5.03 -4.67
CA ILE A 109 -2.42 -5.18 -5.21
C ILE A 109 -2.12 -6.63 -5.58
N ASN A 110 -1.17 -6.83 -6.49
CA ASN A 110 -0.66 -8.16 -6.82
C ASN A 110 0.23 -8.68 -5.67
N ASP A 111 0.17 -9.97 -5.37
CA ASP A 111 1.05 -10.67 -4.43
C ASP A 111 2.53 -10.36 -4.62
N HIS A 112 2.99 -10.18 -5.87
CA HIS A 112 4.36 -9.79 -6.17
C HIS A 112 4.77 -8.44 -5.55
N VAL A 113 3.83 -7.50 -5.41
CA VAL A 113 4.07 -6.22 -4.74
C VAL A 113 4.25 -6.45 -3.24
N TRP A 114 3.35 -7.22 -2.62
CA TRP A 114 3.44 -7.57 -1.20
C TRP A 114 4.77 -8.26 -0.88
N TYR A 115 5.10 -9.34 -1.59
CA TYR A 115 6.34 -10.10 -1.38
C TYR A 115 7.61 -9.31 -1.69
N GLY A 116 7.51 -8.21 -2.45
CA GLY A 116 8.63 -7.29 -2.68
C GLY A 116 8.96 -6.42 -1.46
N PHE A 117 7.97 -6.08 -0.64
CA PHE A 117 8.13 -5.18 0.51
C PHE A 117 8.08 -5.89 1.87
N GLU A 118 7.37 -7.00 1.99
CA GLU A 118 7.21 -7.74 3.25
C GLU A 118 8.56 -8.09 3.91
N PRO A 119 9.58 -8.61 3.19
CA PRO A 119 10.87 -8.91 3.82
C PRO A 119 11.56 -7.68 4.44
N TYR A 120 11.40 -6.50 3.85
CA TYR A 120 11.93 -5.26 4.40
C TYR A 120 11.29 -4.94 5.75
N PHE A 121 9.95 -4.96 5.83
CA PHE A 121 9.25 -4.67 7.08
C PHE A 121 9.52 -5.72 8.16
N LEU A 122 9.57 -7.00 7.79
CA LEU A 122 9.95 -8.08 8.71
C LEU A 122 11.38 -7.89 9.24
N SER A 123 12.31 -7.36 8.44
CA SER A 123 13.69 -7.13 8.87
C SER A 123 13.86 -5.98 9.88
N ILE A 124 12.95 -5.00 9.89
CA ILE A 124 13.06 -3.81 10.76
C ILE A 124 12.20 -3.91 12.01
N ILE A 125 11.05 -4.58 11.93
CA ILE A 125 10.07 -4.60 13.03
C ILE A 125 10.60 -5.25 14.32
N CYS A 126 11.53 -6.20 14.18
CA CYS A 126 12.17 -6.86 15.32
C CYS A 126 13.29 -6.05 15.98
N LYS A 127 13.66 -4.88 15.43
CA LYS A 127 14.66 -4.03 16.05
C LYS A 127 14.11 -3.40 17.35
N PRO A 128 14.94 -3.22 18.39
CA PRO A 128 14.53 -2.63 19.67
C PRO A 128 13.69 -1.35 19.54
N GLY A 129 14.08 -0.42 18.67
CA GLY A 129 13.32 0.82 18.44
C GLY A 129 11.92 0.59 17.87
N TYR A 130 11.77 -0.36 16.96
CA TYR A 130 10.47 -0.69 16.37
C TYR A 130 9.57 -1.45 17.35
N LEU A 131 10.15 -2.34 18.16
CA LEU A 131 9.41 -3.03 19.22
C LEU A 131 8.89 -2.03 20.27
N ARG A 132 9.73 -1.08 20.70
CA ARG A 132 9.31 0.00 21.60
C ARG A 132 8.21 0.86 20.98
N TRP A 133 8.37 1.25 19.71
CA TRP A 133 7.33 2.02 19.02
C TRP A 133 6.01 1.25 18.95
N TRP A 134 6.06 -0.05 18.70
CA TRP A 134 4.86 -0.88 18.65
C TRP A 134 4.15 -0.97 20.01
N ASP A 135 4.90 -1.12 21.10
CA ASP A 135 4.35 -1.12 22.46
C ASP A 135 3.67 0.22 22.81
N GLU A 136 4.31 1.35 22.45
CA GLU A 136 3.82 2.69 22.79
C GLU A 136 2.71 3.22 21.87
N TYR A 137 2.76 2.88 20.57
CA TYR A 137 1.93 3.50 19.53
C TYR A 137 1.21 2.50 18.62
N GLY A 138 1.51 1.21 18.69
CA GLY A 138 0.98 0.19 17.77
C GLY A 138 -0.54 0.10 17.74
N THR A 139 -1.22 0.45 18.84
CA THR A 139 -2.68 0.41 18.94
C THR A 139 -3.41 1.45 18.08
N SER A 140 -2.71 2.43 17.49
CA SER A 140 -3.33 3.42 16.60
C SER A 140 -3.56 2.93 15.17
N ASN A 141 -3.06 1.74 14.83
CA ASN A 141 -3.24 1.13 13.53
C ASN A 141 -4.62 0.43 13.41
N ALA A 142 -4.97 0.01 12.20
CA ALA A 142 -6.17 -0.72 11.87
C ALA A 142 -6.20 -2.08 12.59
N PRO A 143 -7.36 -2.50 13.14
CA PRO A 143 -7.46 -3.72 13.94
C PRO A 143 -6.95 -4.99 13.25
N GLN A 144 -7.21 -5.15 11.95
CA GLN A 144 -6.75 -6.30 11.17
C GLN A 144 -5.22 -6.33 11.00
N PHE A 145 -4.59 -5.16 10.90
CA PHE A 145 -3.14 -5.05 10.79
C PHE A 145 -2.48 -5.31 12.15
N ILE A 146 -3.04 -4.76 13.22
CA ILE A 146 -2.61 -5.08 14.60
C ILE A 146 -2.66 -6.59 14.83
N ALA A 147 -3.79 -7.23 14.51
CA ALA A 147 -3.93 -8.68 14.67
C ALA A 147 -2.89 -9.47 13.88
N TYR A 148 -2.60 -9.06 12.63
CA TYR A 148 -1.54 -9.66 11.83
C TYR A 148 -0.16 -9.53 12.49
N VAL A 149 0.22 -8.32 12.90
CA VAL A 149 1.53 -8.06 13.51
C VAL A 149 1.68 -8.83 14.83
N GLU A 150 0.68 -8.77 15.72
CA GLU A 150 0.75 -9.41 17.03
C GLU A 150 0.72 -10.94 16.98
N SER A 151 -0.06 -11.53 16.06
CA SER A 151 -0.24 -12.98 16.01
C SER A 151 0.77 -13.71 15.12
N GLN A 152 1.32 -13.04 14.10
CA GLN A 152 2.18 -13.68 13.11
C GLN A 152 3.59 -13.09 13.10
N VAL A 153 3.75 -11.78 13.28
CA VAL A 153 5.05 -11.12 13.08
C VAL A 153 5.87 -11.04 14.36
N LEU A 154 5.33 -10.43 15.42
CA LEU A 154 6.06 -10.27 16.69
C LEU A 154 6.55 -11.58 17.31
N PRO A 155 5.82 -12.72 17.23
CA PRO A 155 6.35 -13.99 17.70
C PRO A 155 7.66 -14.40 17.03
N MET A 156 7.86 -14.05 15.75
CA MET A 156 9.09 -14.37 15.01
C MET A 156 10.31 -13.61 15.54
N CYS A 157 10.11 -12.43 16.13
CA CYS A 157 11.20 -11.64 16.71
C CYS A 157 11.82 -12.27 17.97
N SER A 158 11.12 -13.21 18.61
CA SER A 158 11.62 -13.93 19.79
C SER A 158 12.48 -15.15 19.45
N GLU A 159 12.49 -15.56 18.17
CA GLU A 159 13.25 -16.73 17.67
C GLU A 159 14.56 -16.36 16.95
N SER A 160 14.82 -15.06 16.75
CA SER A 160 16.02 -14.51 16.09
C SER A 160 17.04 -13.97 17.08
#